data_AF-A0A3D0S0L1-F1
#
_entry.id   AF-A0A3D0S0L1-F1
#
_cell.length_a   1.000
_cell.length_b   1.000
_cell.length_c   1.000
_cell.angle_alpha   90.00
_cell.angle_beta   90.00
_cell.angle_gamma   90.00
#
_symmetry.space_group_name_H-M   'P 1'
#
loop_
_entity.id
_entity.type
_entity.pdbx_description
1 polymer ?
#
loop_
_entity_poly.entity_id
_entity_poly.type
_entity_poly.pdbx_seq_one_letter_code
_entity_poly.pdbx_strand_id
1 'polypeptide(L)'
;MTDEIDNLCRFLDEQRAVLRHKAGDLDATQLQRTLPPSDLTLGGMVNHLAFVEDWWFRRTLQDDQDAYWAAVDWDADRDWEWHSAADDDPDRLWARYDAAVTRA
;
A
#
# COMPACT_ATOMS: atom_id res chain seq x y z
N MET A 1 1.04 -29.73 10.65
CA MET A 1 2.12 -28.88 10.14
C MET A 1 1.50 -28.14 8.98
N THR A 2 1.27 -26.84 9.12
CA THR A 2 0.70 -26.01 8.05
C THR A 2 1.72 -25.94 6.91
N ASP A 3 1.29 -26.05 5.65
CA ASP A 3 2.21 -26.02 4.52
C ASP A 3 2.85 -24.63 4.33
N GLU A 4 3.83 -24.52 3.43
CA GLU A 4 4.58 -23.28 3.21
C GLU A 4 3.69 -22.14 2.68
N ILE A 5 2.68 -22.46 1.85
CA ILE A 5 1.76 -21.48 1.28
C ILE A 5 0.84 -20.95 2.38
N ASP A 6 0.25 -21.83 3.18
CA ASP A 6 -0.61 -21.43 4.29
C ASP A 6 0.14 -20.56 5.30
N ASN A 7 1.42 -20.84 5.54
CA ASN A 7 2.26 -20.01 6.42
C ASN A 7 2.51 -18.62 5.82
N LEU A 8 2.78 -18.54 4.52
CA LEU A 8 2.96 -17.26 3.83
C LEU A 8 1.66 -16.43 3.83
N CYS A 9 0.53 -17.04 3.48
CA CYS A 9 -0.77 -16.37 3.48
C CYS A 9 -1.12 -15.82 4.87
N ARG A 10 -0.93 -16.64 5.93
CA ARG A 10 -1.13 -16.19 7.31
C ARG A 10 -0.22 -15.01 7.67
N PHE A 11 1.05 -15.06 7.28
CA PHE A 11 1.98 -13.95 7.54
C PHE A 11 1.52 -12.66 6.84
N LEU A 12 1.07 -12.74 5.58
CA LEU A 12 0.55 -11.57 4.87
C LEU A 12 -0.71 -11.01 5.53
N ASP A 13 -1.65 -11.87 5.94
CA ASP A 13 -2.86 -11.45 6.65
C ASP A 13 -2.54 -10.77 7.99
N GLU A 14 -1.56 -11.31 8.74
CA GLU A 14 -1.06 -10.69 9.97
C GLU A 14 -0.48 -9.29 9.69
N GLN A 15 0.33 -9.12 8.64
CA GLN A 15 0.90 -7.83 8.26
C GLN A 15 -0.15 -6.81 7.82
N ARG A 16 -1.15 -7.23 7.04
CA ARG A 16 -2.29 -6.40 6.62
C ARG A 16 -3.11 -5.94 7.83
N ALA A 17 -3.39 -6.86 8.76
CA ALA A 17 -4.08 -6.54 10.02
C ALA A 17 -3.29 -5.54 10.89
N VAL A 18 -1.96 -5.68 10.96
CA VAL A 18 -1.10 -4.74 11.69
C VAL A 18 -1.16 -3.33 11.10
N LEU A 19 -1.15 -3.19 9.77
CA LEU A 19 -1.31 -1.89 9.12
C LEU A 19 -2.65 -1.25 9.51
N ARG A 20 -3.74 -2.01 9.38
CA ARG A 20 -5.09 -1.54 9.69
C ARG A 20 -5.21 -1.15 11.17
N HIS A 21 -4.66 -1.94 12.07
CA HIS A 21 -4.65 -1.63 13.50
C HIS A 21 -3.90 -0.32 13.82
N LYS A 22 -2.78 -0.06 13.14
CA LYS A 22 -1.93 1.11 13.43
C LYS A 22 -2.45 2.41 12.83
N ALA A 23 -3.08 2.34 11.65
CA ALA A 23 -3.40 3.53 10.86
C ALA A 23 -4.90 3.68 10.55
N GLY A 24 -5.72 2.67 10.83
CA GLY A 24 -7.05 2.56 10.26
C GLY A 24 -8.10 3.55 10.76
N ASP A 25 -7.90 4.10 11.96
CA ASP A 25 -8.79 5.08 12.60
C ASP A 25 -8.18 6.49 12.62
N LEU A 26 -7.08 6.71 11.90
CA LEU A 26 -6.41 8.00 11.85
C LEU A 26 -7.10 8.94 10.86
N ASP A 27 -7.19 10.21 11.24
CA ASP A 27 -7.67 11.26 10.33
C ASP A 27 -6.60 11.67 9.29
N ALA A 28 -7.00 12.50 8.32
CA ALA A 28 -6.10 13.00 7.27
C ALA A 28 -4.85 13.68 7.84
N THR A 29 -4.98 14.51 8.87
CA THR A 29 -3.85 15.23 9.47
C THR A 29 -2.87 14.26 10.12
N GLN A 30 -3.39 13.23 10.79
CA GLN A 30 -2.59 12.20 11.45
C GLN A 30 -1.87 11.30 10.44
N LEU A 31 -2.54 10.94 9.34
CA LEU A 31 -1.93 10.15 8.28
C LEU A 31 -0.80 10.89 7.57
N GLN A 32 -0.90 12.22 7.44
CA GLN A 32 0.13 13.06 6.81
C GLN A 32 1.26 13.49 7.74
N ARG A 33 1.23 13.07 9.00
CA ARG A 33 2.26 13.46 9.96
C ARG A 33 3.59 12.76 9.65
N THR A 34 4.65 13.55 9.47
CA THR A 34 6.03 13.06 9.36
C THR A 34 6.67 12.89 10.74
N LEU A 35 7.71 12.06 10.81
CA LEU A 35 8.53 11.84 12.01
C LEU A 35 10.00 12.12 11.69
N PRO A 36 10.51 13.34 11.97
CA PRO A 36 11.89 13.70 11.69
C PRO A 36 12.90 12.72 12.30
N PRO A 37 13.99 12.40 11.59
CA PRO A 37 14.45 13.03 10.35
C PRO A 37 13.82 12.46 9.06
N SER A 38 12.81 11.60 9.17
CA SER A 38 12.16 10.95 8.03
C SER A 38 10.95 11.74 7.53
N ASP A 39 10.81 11.81 6.20
CA ASP A 39 9.63 12.39 5.53
C ASP A 39 8.51 11.36 5.31
N LEU A 40 8.66 10.13 5.82
CA LEU A 40 7.63 9.10 5.71
C LEU A 40 6.37 9.48 6.51
N THR A 41 5.22 9.31 5.87
CA THR A 41 3.89 9.47 6.46
C THR A 41 3.15 8.13 6.49
N LEU A 42 2.17 7.98 7.38
CA LEU A 42 1.34 6.76 7.38
C LEU A 42 0.42 6.71 6.16
N GLY A 43 0.00 7.85 5.62
CA GLY A 43 -0.71 7.94 4.35
C GLY A 43 0.12 7.40 3.17
N GLY A 44 1.39 7.81 3.08
CA GLY A 44 2.34 7.28 2.11
C GLY A 44 2.53 5.77 2.24
N MET A 45 2.61 5.26 3.48
CA MET A 45 2.71 3.81 3.72
C MET A 45 1.49 3.05 3.19
N VAL A 46 0.27 3.57 3.38
CA VAL A 46 -0.96 2.92 2.87
C VAL A 46 -0.93 2.86 1.34
N ASN A 47 -0.58 3.97 0.68
CA ASN A 47 -0.52 4.02 -0.79
C ASN A 47 0.58 3.11 -1.34
N HIS A 48 1.76 3.12 -0.72
CA HIS A 48 2.87 2.26 -1.09
C HIS A 48 2.52 0.78 -0.93
N LEU A 49 1.84 0.39 0.15
CA LEU A 49 1.43 -1.00 0.33
C LEU A 49 0.34 -1.41 -0.67
N ALA A 50 -0.52 -0.50 -1.12
CA ALA A 50 -1.43 -0.78 -2.24
C ALA A 50 -0.66 -1.08 -3.55
N PHE A 51 0.39 -0.30 -3.84
CA PHE A 51 1.28 -0.55 -4.97
C PHE A 51 2.02 -1.90 -4.83
N VAL A 52 2.54 -2.22 -3.65
CA VAL A 52 3.25 -3.48 -3.37
C VAL A 52 2.35 -4.71 -3.57
N GLU A 53 1.09 -4.65 -3.13
CA GLU A 53 0.11 -5.72 -3.36
C GLU A 53 -0.11 -5.96 -4.86
N ASP A 54 -0.40 -4.90 -5.63
CA ASP A 54 -0.57 -5.02 -7.08
C ASP A 54 0.74 -5.46 -7.80
N TRP A 55 1.90 -5.01 -7.32
CA TRP A 55 3.19 -5.38 -7.91
C TRP A 55 3.49 -6.87 -7.78
N TRP A 56 3.29 -7.45 -6.60
CA TRP A 56 3.56 -8.88 -6.42
C TRP A 56 2.44 -9.74 -7.01
N PHE A 57 1.19 -9.45 -6.69
CA PHE A 57 0.08 -10.33 -7.05
C PHE A 57 -0.37 -10.19 -8.50
N ARG A 58 -0.33 -8.99 -9.09
CA ARG A 58 -0.70 -8.81 -10.51
C ARG A 58 0.53 -8.81 -11.39
N ARG A 59 1.48 -7.89 -11.14
CA ARG A 59 2.61 -7.71 -12.06
C ARG A 59 3.54 -8.91 -12.08
N THR A 60 3.84 -9.50 -10.92
CA THR A 60 4.81 -10.60 -10.82
C THR A 60 4.17 -11.97 -11.01
N LEU A 61 3.05 -12.25 -10.33
CA LEU A 61 2.42 -13.58 -10.39
C LEU A 61 1.52 -13.78 -11.62
N GLN A 62 0.89 -12.71 -12.14
CA GLN A 62 -0.09 -12.80 -13.23
C GLN A 62 0.39 -12.18 -14.55
N ASP A 63 1.57 -11.52 -14.55
CA ASP A 63 2.07 -10.71 -15.68
C ASP A 63 1.06 -9.65 -16.15
N ASP A 64 0.27 -9.11 -15.21
CA ASP A 64 -0.73 -8.06 -15.44
C ASP A 64 -0.34 -6.78 -14.68
N GLN A 65 -0.37 -5.64 -15.37
CA GLN A 65 -0.04 -4.35 -14.75
C GLN A 65 -1.31 -3.54 -14.53
N ASP A 66 -1.57 -3.11 -13.29
CA ASP A 66 -2.70 -2.24 -13.01
C ASP A 66 -2.56 -0.90 -13.75
N ALA A 67 -3.64 -0.47 -14.40
CA ALA A 67 -3.65 0.72 -15.24
C ALA A 67 -3.36 2.02 -14.45
N TYR A 68 -3.72 2.07 -13.17
CA TYR A 68 -3.41 3.21 -12.30
C TYR A 68 -1.89 3.36 -12.13
N TRP A 69 -1.18 2.27 -11.80
CA TRP A 69 0.27 2.29 -11.63
C TRP A 69 1.04 2.41 -12.95
N ALA A 70 0.49 1.88 -14.04
CA ALA A 70 1.08 1.97 -15.37
C ALA A 70 1.08 3.41 -15.95
N ALA A 71 0.16 4.26 -15.48
CA ALA A 71 0.03 5.64 -15.94
C ALA A 71 1.02 6.61 -15.27
N VAL A 72 1.78 6.16 -14.28
CA VAL A 72 2.73 6.98 -13.51
C VAL A 72 4.05 7.14 -14.27
N ASP A 73 4.59 8.36 -14.29
CA ASP A 73 5.94 8.65 -14.78
C ASP A 73 6.98 8.38 -13.68
N TRP A 74 7.36 7.11 -13.56
CA TRP A 74 8.32 6.63 -12.56
C TRP A 74 9.75 7.17 -12.74
N ASP A 75 10.09 7.68 -13.92
CA ASP A 75 11.40 8.30 -14.16
C ASP A 75 11.45 9.72 -13.58
N ALA A 76 10.31 10.42 -13.54
CA ALA A 76 10.19 11.74 -12.91
C ALA A 76 10.20 11.67 -11.38
N ASP A 77 9.57 10.64 -10.80
CA ASP A 77 9.57 10.36 -9.37
C ASP A 77 9.50 8.86 -9.10
N ARG A 78 10.57 8.31 -8.54
CA ARG A 78 10.70 6.88 -8.26
C ARG A 78 9.96 6.41 -7.02
N ASP A 79 9.60 7.35 -6.16
CA ASP A 79 8.83 7.12 -4.93
C ASP A 79 7.47 7.86 -5.03
N TRP A 80 6.94 7.99 -6.26
CA TRP A 80 5.72 8.74 -6.54
C TRP A 80 4.53 8.25 -5.73
N GLU A 81 4.41 6.94 -5.49
CA GLU A 81 3.37 6.37 -4.66
C GLU A 81 3.47 6.82 -3.19
N TRP A 82 4.68 7.09 -2.71
CA TRP A 82 4.86 7.68 -1.39
C TRP A 82 4.47 9.17 -1.38
N HIS A 83 5.01 9.94 -2.33
CA HIS A 83 4.83 11.39 -2.35
C HIS A 83 3.39 11.81 -2.70
N SER A 84 2.76 11.14 -3.68
CA SER A 84 1.39 11.43 -4.13
C SER A 84 0.34 11.23 -3.05
N ALA A 85 0.62 10.41 -2.04
CA ALA A 85 -0.29 10.19 -0.93
C ALA A 85 -0.58 11.46 -0.13
N ALA A 86 0.29 12.47 -0.18
CA ALA A 86 0.10 13.76 0.49
C ALA A 86 -1.11 14.55 -0.06
N ASP A 87 -1.42 14.35 -1.34
CA ASP A 87 -2.48 15.06 -2.07
C ASP A 87 -3.79 14.25 -2.17
N ASP A 88 -3.78 13.01 -1.69
CA ASP A 88 -4.92 12.09 -1.80
C ASP A 88 -5.83 12.13 -0.55
N ASP A 89 -7.12 11.91 -0.77
CA ASP A 89 -8.10 11.74 0.29
C ASP A 89 -7.89 10.39 1.01
N PRO A 90 -7.89 10.33 2.36
CA PRO A 90 -7.65 9.10 3.11
C PRO A 90 -8.58 7.93 2.73
N ASP A 91 -9.85 8.20 2.46
CA ASP A 91 -10.80 7.14 2.09
C ASP A 91 -10.43 6.56 0.73
N ARG A 92 -9.90 7.38 -0.19
CA ARG A 92 -9.37 6.89 -1.47
C ARG A 92 -8.12 6.04 -1.29
N LEU A 93 -7.21 6.41 -0.40
CA LEU A 93 -6.01 5.61 -0.10
C LEU A 93 -6.40 4.23 0.43
N TRP A 94 -7.29 4.19 1.42
CA TRP A 94 -7.79 2.93 1.98
C TRP A 94 -8.59 2.12 0.97
N ALA A 95 -9.45 2.74 0.17
CA ALA A 95 -10.20 2.04 -0.87
C ALA A 95 -9.26 1.40 -1.92
N ARG A 96 -8.19 2.09 -2.31
CA ARG A 96 -7.17 1.54 -3.23
C ARG A 96 -6.45 0.35 -2.61
N TYR A 97 -6.03 0.48 -1.35
CA TYR A 97 -5.39 -0.59 -0.59
C TYR A 97 -6.30 -1.81 -0.43
N ASP A 98 -7.53 -1.63 0.03
CA ASP A 98 -8.51 -2.70 0.25
C ASP A 98 -8.84 -3.43 -1.05
N ALA A 99 -8.94 -2.69 -2.16
CA ALA A 99 -9.15 -3.29 -3.47
C ALA A 99 -7.96 -4.13 -3.93
N ALA A 100 -6.72 -3.70 -3.65
CA ALA A 100 -5.51 -4.47 -3.97
C ALA A 100 -5.42 -5.75 -3.13
N VAL A 101 -5.65 -5.65 -1.81
CA VAL A 101 -5.69 -6.81 -0.90
C VAL A 101 -6.75 -7.83 -1.30
N THR A 102 -7.94 -7.38 -1.72
CA THR A 102 -9.04 -8.28 -2.11
C THR A 102 -8.73 -9.08 -3.38
N ARG A 103 -7.86 -8.56 -4.26
CA ARG A 103 -7.46 -9.23 -5.51
C ARG A 103 -6.31 -10.24 -5.33
N ALA A 104 -5.52 -10.07 -4.28
CA ALA A 104 -4.34 -10.87 -3.96
C ALA A 104 -4.70 -12.29 -3.52
#